data_AF-C0ZBW3-F1
#
_entry.id   AF-C0ZBW3-F1
#
_cell.length_a   1.000
_cell.length_b   1.000
_cell.length_c   1.000
_cell.angle_alpha   90.00
_cell.angle_beta   90.00
_cell.angle_gamma   90.00
#
_symmetry.space_group_name_H-M   'P 1'
#
loop_
_entity.id
_entity.type
_entity.pdbx_description
1 polymer ?
#
loop_
_entity_poly.entity_id
_entity_poly.type
_entity_poly.pdbx_seq_one_letter_code
_entity_poly.pdbx_strand_id
1 'polypeptide(L)'
;MQQQQVRQFVERYLATFSAHIVESHPDYFTVKLPVEVDKDIGNRPFYWSWVDKMNLAYQPLVLTFTFHPDCTPEGLRSEHLHLGATRMQQIFASTKKHGSFVCMYEQQGGLLGNAGKRRSTPLVPWLGMNLKVSLLCDKRRDILLYLGINLHQPRLVTDFTSFLFSLSLTPAIPDYYYTLDRKVTIQEALQMAEQEVEHTLEQEDQHWAEEARTRLSEELAILEAYYEELARREPEKEQSKADETEEAVERTEAQPSLEQEALHPEPDPAGPTSVEQPTSFDEYRASGGRILDFLRTNGIQTTPRAEIHLAEWKKSTPDEERQRRKDELVWQYEPRIEVSFINGGLFYLSSVPPLMRSSKAKSMRHLPASGRIM
;
A
#
# COMPACT_ATOMS: atom_id res chain seq x y z
N MET A 1 12.05 13.87 -6.57
CA MET A 1 12.59 13.18 -7.76
C MET A 1 12.43 14.08 -8.95
N GLN A 2 13.39 14.02 -9.88
CA GLN A 2 13.36 14.76 -11.15
C GLN A 2 12.33 14.10 -12.09
N GLN A 3 11.56 14.86 -12.87
CA GLN A 3 10.51 14.30 -13.77
C GLN A 3 11.05 13.21 -14.72
N GLN A 4 12.33 13.32 -15.09
CA GLN A 4 13.06 12.30 -15.86
C GLN A 4 13.06 10.92 -15.18
N GLN A 5 13.17 10.85 -13.85
CA GLN A 5 13.15 9.59 -13.11
C GLN A 5 11.76 8.95 -13.14
N VAL A 6 10.70 9.78 -13.09
CA VAL A 6 9.31 9.30 -13.20
C VAL A 6 9.09 8.69 -14.57
N ARG A 7 9.51 9.40 -15.64
CA ARG A 7 9.43 8.89 -17.01
C ARG A 7 10.18 7.57 -17.18
N GLN A 8 11.46 7.52 -16.81
CA GLN A 8 12.28 6.31 -16.92
C GLN A 8 11.68 5.12 -16.18
N PHE A 9 11.12 5.37 -14.98
CA PHE A 9 10.46 4.32 -14.21
C PHE A 9 9.24 3.76 -14.95
N VAL A 10 8.40 4.63 -15.51
CA VAL A 10 7.16 4.24 -16.20
C VAL A 10 7.46 3.55 -17.52
N GLU A 11 8.43 4.04 -18.29
CA GLU A 11 8.89 3.38 -19.53
C GLU A 11 9.42 1.98 -19.22
N ARG A 12 10.25 1.82 -18.18
CA ARG A 12 10.74 0.51 -17.75
C ARG A 12 9.61 -0.41 -17.30
N TYR A 13 8.67 0.09 -16.51
CA TYR A 13 7.49 -0.67 -16.09
C TYR A 13 6.71 -1.18 -17.32
N LEU A 14 6.39 -0.29 -18.26
CA LEU A 14 5.66 -0.64 -19.47
C LEU A 14 6.43 -1.62 -20.37
N ALA A 15 7.75 -1.45 -20.48
CA ALA A 15 8.62 -2.37 -21.20
C ALA A 15 8.62 -3.78 -20.59
N THR A 16 8.61 -3.91 -19.26
CA THR A 16 8.52 -5.21 -18.56
C THR A 16 7.26 -5.98 -18.95
N PHE A 17 6.13 -5.29 -19.13
CA PHE A 17 4.87 -5.92 -19.60
C PHE A 17 4.77 -6.00 -21.12
N SER A 18 5.85 -5.70 -21.85
CA SER A 18 5.86 -5.67 -23.32
C SER A 18 4.76 -4.77 -23.90
N ALA A 19 4.51 -3.62 -23.27
CA ALA A 19 3.51 -2.67 -23.72
C ALA A 19 3.89 -2.05 -25.08
N HIS A 20 2.90 -1.85 -25.94
CA HIS A 20 3.12 -1.26 -27.25
C HIS A 20 3.06 0.27 -27.17
N ILE A 21 4.23 0.91 -27.22
CA ILE A 21 4.34 2.37 -27.31
C ILE A 21 3.86 2.79 -28.71
N VAL A 22 2.75 3.52 -28.76
CA VAL A 22 2.14 4.02 -30.00
C VAL A 22 2.85 5.27 -30.48
N GLU A 23 3.25 6.14 -29.56
CA GLU A 23 3.90 7.41 -29.85
C GLU A 23 4.85 7.77 -28.70
N SER A 24 6.04 8.28 -29.01
CA SER A 24 7.02 8.73 -28.02
C SER A 24 7.51 10.14 -28.36
N HIS A 25 7.20 11.11 -27.50
CA HIS A 25 7.64 12.50 -27.58
C HIS A 25 8.48 12.84 -26.32
N PRO A 26 9.36 13.87 -26.34
CA PRO A 26 10.10 14.31 -25.14
C PRO A 26 9.21 14.71 -23.94
N ASP A 27 8.02 15.22 -24.19
CA ASP A 27 7.11 15.73 -23.13
C ASP A 27 5.97 14.78 -22.77
N TYR A 28 5.63 13.86 -23.67
CA TYR A 28 4.53 12.92 -23.51
C TYR A 28 4.79 11.61 -24.26
N PHE A 29 4.08 10.56 -23.91
CA PHE A 29 4.02 9.37 -24.76
C PHE A 29 2.66 8.69 -24.67
N THR A 30 2.27 8.02 -25.75
CA THR A 30 1.02 7.29 -25.86
C THR A 30 1.32 5.80 -25.90
N VAL A 31 0.67 5.03 -25.04
CA VAL A 31 0.88 3.59 -24.92
C VAL A 31 -0.44 2.84 -24.98
N LYS A 32 -0.46 1.74 -25.73
CA LYS A 32 -1.53 0.75 -25.66
C LYS A 32 -1.20 -0.24 -24.55
N LEU A 33 -2.03 -0.27 -23.52
CA LEU A 33 -1.78 -1.10 -22.34
C LEU A 33 -1.98 -2.59 -22.67
N PRO A 34 -1.11 -3.48 -22.17
CA PRO A 34 -1.38 -4.91 -22.10
C PRO A 34 -2.58 -5.20 -21.19
N VAL A 35 -3.22 -6.36 -21.38
CA VAL A 35 -4.41 -6.78 -20.62
C VAL A 35 -4.19 -6.72 -19.11
N GLU A 36 -3.04 -7.20 -18.64
CA GLU A 36 -2.71 -7.25 -17.20
C GLU A 36 -2.58 -5.84 -16.60
N VAL A 37 -1.80 -4.99 -17.28
CA VAL A 37 -1.59 -3.59 -16.86
C VAL A 37 -2.91 -2.82 -16.86
N ASP A 38 -3.73 -3.04 -17.87
CA ASP A 38 -5.05 -2.41 -18.00
C ASP A 38 -6.02 -2.85 -16.90
N LYS A 39 -6.03 -4.14 -16.52
CA LYS A 39 -6.81 -4.61 -15.37
C LYS A 39 -6.37 -3.92 -14.07
N ASP A 40 -5.09 -3.61 -13.91
CA ASP A 40 -4.56 -2.99 -12.70
C ASP A 40 -4.73 -1.48 -12.64
N ILE A 41 -4.46 -0.76 -13.74
CA ILE A 41 -4.48 0.71 -13.75
C ILE A 41 -5.72 1.25 -14.47
N GLY A 42 -6.30 0.54 -15.43
CA GLY A 42 -7.37 1.04 -16.31
C GLY A 42 -8.69 1.42 -15.63
N ASN A 43 -8.87 1.17 -14.33
CA ASN A 43 -10.05 1.55 -13.53
C ASN A 43 -11.40 1.12 -14.14
N ARG A 44 -11.42 -0.01 -14.86
CA ARG A 44 -12.60 -0.53 -15.57
C ARG A 44 -12.95 -1.98 -15.20
N PRO A 45 -13.21 -2.28 -13.91
CA PRO A 45 -13.47 -3.64 -13.45
C PRO A 45 -14.72 -4.26 -14.09
N PHE A 46 -15.79 -3.47 -14.31
CA PHE A 46 -17.02 -3.96 -14.94
C PHE A 46 -16.80 -4.40 -16.40
N TYR A 47 -16.02 -3.62 -17.16
CA TYR A 47 -15.64 -3.95 -18.54
C TYR A 47 -14.95 -5.31 -18.59
N TRP A 48 -13.91 -5.50 -17.78
CA TRP A 48 -13.17 -6.75 -17.74
C TRP A 48 -14.02 -7.92 -17.27
N SER A 49 -14.88 -7.73 -16.26
CA SER A 49 -15.79 -8.79 -15.81
C SER A 49 -16.77 -9.23 -16.91
N TRP A 50 -17.21 -8.30 -17.75
CA TRP A 50 -18.16 -8.57 -18.81
C TRP A 50 -17.48 -9.23 -20.01
N VAL A 51 -16.29 -8.75 -20.41
CA VAL A 51 -15.46 -9.36 -21.45
C VAL A 51 -15.10 -10.79 -21.10
N ASP A 52 -14.66 -11.03 -19.85
CA ASP A 52 -14.30 -12.36 -19.35
C ASP A 52 -15.54 -13.29 -19.31
N LYS A 53 -16.72 -12.81 -18.89
CA LYS A 53 -17.97 -13.60 -18.83
C LYS A 53 -18.54 -13.94 -20.21
N MET A 54 -18.51 -12.99 -21.13
CA MET A 54 -19.09 -13.13 -22.46
C MET A 54 -18.10 -13.74 -23.47
N ASN A 55 -16.85 -14.01 -23.04
CA ASN A 55 -15.77 -14.51 -23.89
C ASN A 55 -15.58 -13.69 -25.17
N LEU A 56 -15.61 -12.36 -25.03
CA LEU A 56 -15.52 -11.42 -26.15
C LEU A 56 -14.06 -11.02 -26.42
N ALA A 57 -13.80 -10.54 -27.64
CA ALA A 57 -12.51 -9.95 -27.96
C ALA A 57 -12.28 -8.68 -27.13
N TYR A 58 -11.18 -8.66 -26.38
CA TYR A 58 -10.82 -7.53 -25.53
C TYR A 58 -10.24 -6.37 -26.37
N GLN A 59 -10.50 -5.15 -25.90
CA GLN A 59 -9.99 -3.90 -26.47
C GLN A 59 -9.21 -3.16 -25.39
N PRO A 60 -7.86 -3.28 -25.39
CA PRO A 60 -7.04 -2.64 -24.39
C PRO A 60 -7.09 -1.12 -24.47
N LEU A 61 -7.00 -0.47 -23.32
CA LEU A 61 -7.01 0.96 -23.17
C LEU A 61 -5.73 1.58 -23.75
N VAL A 62 -5.88 2.70 -24.46
CA VAL A 62 -4.77 3.54 -24.89
C VAL A 62 -4.74 4.76 -23.99
N LEU A 63 -3.59 5.01 -23.36
CA LEU A 63 -3.38 6.15 -22.48
C LEU A 63 -2.24 7.02 -23.01
N THR A 64 -2.39 8.32 -22.85
CA THR A 64 -1.30 9.27 -23.05
C THR A 64 -0.86 9.86 -21.71
N PHE A 65 0.42 9.71 -21.39
CA PHE A 65 1.02 10.27 -20.19
C PHE A 65 1.84 11.51 -20.54
N THR A 66 1.69 12.57 -19.74
CA THR A 66 2.42 13.84 -19.91
C THR A 66 3.28 14.11 -18.67
N PHE A 67 4.52 14.58 -18.89
CA PHE A 67 5.48 14.87 -17.81
C PHE A 67 5.72 16.37 -17.63
N HIS A 68 5.41 17.15 -18.67
CA HIS A 68 5.46 18.60 -18.67
C HIS A 68 4.10 19.13 -19.17
N PRO A 69 3.29 19.75 -18.29
CA PRO A 69 1.95 20.21 -18.65
C PRO A 69 1.97 21.37 -19.65
N ASP A 70 3.06 22.14 -19.71
CA ASP A 70 3.17 23.34 -20.55
C ASP A 70 3.45 23.02 -22.04
N CYS A 71 3.78 21.77 -22.37
CA CYS A 71 4.23 21.35 -23.70
C CYS A 71 3.29 20.35 -24.37
N THR A 72 2.05 20.24 -23.90
CA THR A 72 1.07 19.27 -24.43
C THR A 72 0.26 19.87 -25.58
N PRO A 73 0.04 19.13 -26.69
CA PRO A 73 -0.81 19.59 -27.78
C PRO A 73 -2.25 19.87 -27.30
N GLU A 74 -2.84 20.99 -27.74
CA GLU A 74 -4.23 21.32 -27.42
C GLU A 74 -5.19 20.24 -27.98
N GLY A 75 -6.06 19.71 -27.11
CA GLY A 75 -7.06 18.69 -27.47
C GLY A 75 -6.65 17.23 -27.18
N LEU A 76 -5.41 16.96 -26.77
CA LEU A 76 -5.00 15.61 -26.40
C LEU A 76 -5.45 15.26 -24.97
N ARG A 77 -6.32 14.27 -24.82
CA ARG A 77 -6.73 13.75 -23.50
C ARG A 77 -5.55 13.01 -22.86
N SER A 78 -4.76 13.74 -22.09
CA SER A 78 -3.56 13.25 -21.43
C SER A 78 -3.67 13.31 -19.92
N GLU A 79 -2.96 12.41 -19.24
CA GLU A 79 -2.87 12.39 -17.79
C GLU A 79 -1.48 12.86 -17.36
N HIS A 80 -1.42 13.93 -16.58
CA HIS A 80 -0.16 14.45 -16.05
C HIS A 80 0.39 13.53 -14.96
N LEU A 81 1.53 12.90 -15.25
CA LEU A 81 2.15 11.91 -14.40
C LEU A 81 3.25 12.54 -13.55
N HIS A 82 3.02 12.56 -12.24
CA HIS A 82 3.97 12.99 -11.22
C HIS A 82 3.82 12.07 -10.00
N LEU A 83 4.75 12.14 -9.04
CA LEU A 83 4.78 11.22 -7.90
C LEU A 83 3.49 11.18 -7.06
N GLY A 84 2.79 12.31 -6.96
CA GLY A 84 1.52 12.43 -6.23
C GLY A 84 0.30 11.98 -7.03
N ALA A 85 0.43 11.68 -8.33
CA ALA A 85 -0.70 11.31 -9.15
C ALA A 85 -1.26 9.94 -8.75
N THR A 86 -2.59 9.81 -8.71
CA THR A 86 -3.27 8.53 -8.47
C THR A 86 -2.80 7.44 -9.43
N ARG A 87 -2.61 7.79 -10.71
CA ARG A 87 -2.07 6.89 -11.73
C ARG A 87 -0.70 6.33 -11.35
N MET A 88 0.16 7.17 -10.79
CA MET A 88 1.49 6.75 -10.36
C MET A 88 1.42 5.76 -9.20
N GLN A 89 0.54 6.01 -8.23
CA GLN A 89 0.28 5.09 -7.12
C GLN A 89 -0.24 3.72 -7.63
N GLN A 90 -1.11 3.73 -8.64
CA GLN A 90 -1.60 2.50 -9.28
C GLN A 90 -0.47 1.73 -9.99
N ILE A 91 0.42 2.43 -10.70
CA ILE A 91 1.59 1.82 -11.32
C ILE A 91 2.52 1.23 -10.26
N PHE A 92 2.76 1.92 -9.13
CA PHE A 92 3.55 1.38 -8.02
C PHE A 92 2.90 0.14 -7.41
N ALA A 93 1.59 0.15 -7.20
CA ALA A 93 0.85 -0.99 -6.68
C ALA A 93 0.94 -2.20 -7.63
N SER A 94 0.76 -1.97 -8.94
CA SER A 94 0.90 -3.02 -9.96
C SER A 94 2.34 -3.54 -10.03
N THR A 95 3.34 -2.66 -9.98
CA THR A 95 4.76 -3.05 -9.94
C THR A 95 5.04 -3.94 -8.72
N LYS A 96 4.53 -3.58 -7.55
CA LYS A 96 4.71 -4.37 -6.32
C LYS A 96 4.01 -5.72 -6.41
N LYS A 97 2.83 -5.77 -7.02
CA LYS A 97 2.04 -7.00 -7.22
C LYS A 97 2.80 -7.99 -8.10
N HIS A 98 3.24 -7.56 -9.28
CA HIS A 98 3.87 -8.42 -10.29
C HIS A 98 5.38 -8.62 -10.07
N GLY A 99 6.05 -7.71 -9.37
CA GLY A 99 7.47 -7.80 -9.02
C GLY A 99 7.74 -8.40 -7.64
N SER A 100 6.73 -8.97 -6.98
CA SER A 100 6.86 -9.55 -5.64
C SER A 100 7.69 -10.83 -5.62
N PHE A 101 7.65 -11.62 -6.70
CA PHE A 101 8.41 -12.85 -6.83
C PHE A 101 8.93 -13.04 -8.25
N VAL A 102 10.24 -13.30 -8.39
CA VAL A 102 10.88 -13.52 -9.70
C VAL A 102 11.53 -14.89 -9.78
N CYS A 103 11.71 -15.40 -11.00
CA CYS A 103 12.49 -16.61 -11.25
C CYS A 103 13.59 -16.27 -12.26
N MET A 104 14.85 -16.46 -11.88
CA MET A 104 15.99 -16.05 -12.69
C MET A 104 17.09 -17.11 -12.70
N TYR A 105 17.85 -17.15 -13.77
CA TYR A 105 18.94 -18.09 -14.02
C TYR A 105 20.22 -17.31 -14.27
N GLU A 106 21.33 -17.74 -13.67
CA GLU A 106 22.63 -17.15 -13.94
C GLU A 106 23.11 -17.55 -15.35
N GLN A 107 23.54 -16.55 -16.10
CA GLN A 107 24.23 -16.72 -17.35
C GLN A 107 25.65 -16.17 -17.20
N GLN A 108 26.67 -17.02 -17.27
CA GLN A 108 28.05 -16.52 -17.31
C GLN A 108 28.38 -15.98 -18.70
N GLY A 109 28.74 -14.70 -18.79
CA GLY A 109 29.11 -13.99 -20.02
C GLY A 109 30.53 -14.27 -20.54
N GLY A 110 31.18 -15.33 -20.05
CA GLY A 110 32.54 -15.69 -20.44
C GLY A 110 32.54 -16.64 -21.64
N LEU A 111 33.30 -16.29 -22.67
CA LEU A 111 33.74 -17.18 -23.76
C LEU A 111 33.93 -18.60 -23.23
N LEU A 112 33.03 -19.51 -23.64
CA LEU A 112 33.25 -20.95 -23.54
C LEU A 112 34.64 -21.20 -24.11
N GLY A 113 35.62 -21.35 -23.23
CA GLY A 113 37.01 -21.56 -23.62
C GLY A 113 37.07 -22.71 -24.61
N ASN A 114 37.81 -22.50 -25.70
CA ASN A 114 38.14 -23.51 -26.70
C ASN A 114 38.59 -24.82 -26.04
N ALA A 115 37.66 -25.74 -25.79
CA ALA A 115 37.97 -27.07 -25.29
C ALA A 115 36.80 -28.04 -25.51
N GLY A 116 36.48 -28.34 -26.77
CA GLY A 116 36.14 -29.67 -27.30
C GLY A 116 35.12 -30.60 -26.61
N LYS A 117 34.44 -30.22 -25.54
CA LYS A 117 33.42 -31.01 -24.85
C LYS A 117 32.32 -30.08 -24.36
N ARG A 118 31.10 -30.36 -24.82
CA ARG A 118 29.84 -29.81 -24.31
C ARG A 118 29.75 -30.12 -22.80
N ARG A 119 30.34 -29.27 -21.95
CA ARG A 119 30.14 -29.36 -20.50
C ARG A 119 28.92 -28.53 -20.19
N SER A 120 27.85 -29.18 -19.78
CA SER A 120 26.70 -28.48 -19.24
C SER A 120 27.02 -28.00 -17.82
N THR A 121 26.60 -26.79 -17.47
CA THR A 121 26.87 -26.19 -16.16
C THR A 121 25.66 -26.39 -15.23
N PRO A 122 25.84 -26.94 -14.01
CA PRO A 122 24.76 -27.05 -13.04
C PRO A 122 24.40 -25.69 -12.46
N LEU A 123 23.10 -25.47 -12.26
CA LEU A 123 22.55 -24.33 -11.54
C LEU A 123 21.90 -24.80 -10.24
N VAL A 124 22.39 -24.30 -9.11
CA VAL A 124 21.88 -24.58 -7.77
C VAL A 124 20.66 -23.68 -7.51
N PRO A 125 19.51 -24.23 -7.06
CA PRO A 125 18.37 -23.42 -6.68
C PRO A 125 18.59 -22.69 -5.35
N TRP A 126 18.36 -21.38 -5.33
CA TRP A 126 18.39 -20.50 -4.16
C TRP A 126 17.08 -19.75 -4.03
N LEU A 127 16.51 -19.71 -2.83
CA LEU A 127 15.40 -18.84 -2.47
C LEU A 127 15.95 -17.52 -1.93
N GLY A 128 15.80 -16.44 -2.69
CA GLY A 128 16.09 -15.09 -2.25
C GLY A 128 14.87 -14.48 -1.56
N MET A 129 15.07 -13.89 -0.39
CA MET A 129 14.00 -13.25 0.39
C MET A 129 14.47 -11.92 0.97
N ASN A 130 13.70 -10.87 0.73
CA ASN A 130 13.92 -9.56 1.31
C ASN A 130 12.83 -9.30 2.35
N LEU A 131 13.24 -9.22 3.61
CA LEU A 131 12.37 -9.04 4.76
C LEU A 131 12.61 -7.67 5.40
N LYS A 132 11.54 -7.08 5.92
CA LYS A 132 11.60 -5.89 6.77
C LYS A 132 11.07 -6.23 8.14
N VAL A 133 11.93 -6.11 9.14
CA VAL A 133 11.62 -6.26 10.56
C VAL A 133 11.46 -4.86 11.14
N SER A 134 10.26 -4.52 11.60
CA SER A 134 9.94 -3.20 12.18
C SER A 134 9.80 -3.35 13.68
N LEU A 135 10.67 -2.68 14.45
CA LEU A 135 10.57 -2.52 15.90
C LEU A 135 9.72 -1.28 16.15
N LEU A 136 8.55 -1.46 16.77
CA LEU A 136 7.53 -0.43 16.90
C LEU A 136 7.22 -0.17 18.37
N CYS A 137 7.24 1.10 18.74
CA CYS A 137 6.79 1.67 20.01
C CYS A 137 6.45 3.15 19.74
N ASP A 138 6.77 4.05 20.68
CA ASP A 138 6.75 5.51 20.46
C ASP A 138 7.59 5.94 19.26
N LYS A 139 8.59 5.12 18.92
CA LYS A 139 9.45 5.26 17.75
C LYS A 139 9.37 4.00 16.90
N ARG A 140 9.68 4.16 15.62
CA ARG A 140 9.77 3.07 14.66
C ARG A 140 11.21 2.92 14.20
N ARG A 141 11.75 1.71 14.28
CA ARG A 141 13.05 1.33 13.70
C ARG A 141 12.87 0.15 12.76
N ASP A 142 13.30 0.32 11.51
CA ASP A 142 13.21 -0.73 10.49
C ASP A 142 14.59 -1.35 10.25
N ILE A 143 14.63 -2.68 10.21
CA ILE A 143 15.80 -3.49 9.86
C ILE A 143 15.46 -4.26 8.58
N LEU A 144 16.35 -4.20 7.58
CA LEU A 144 16.20 -4.91 6.32
C LEU A 144 17.12 -6.13 6.31
N LEU A 145 16.54 -7.29 6.03
CA LEU A 145 17.26 -8.56 5.91
C LEU A 145 17.16 -9.05 4.47
N TYR A 146 18.32 -9.36 3.89
CA TYR A 146 18.47 -9.84 2.53
C TYR A 146 19.01 -11.27 2.57
N LEU A 147 18.12 -12.24 2.60
CA LEU A 147 18.42 -13.64 2.84
C LEU A 147 18.51 -14.41 1.52
N GLY A 148 19.47 -15.32 1.45
CA GLY A 148 19.61 -16.31 0.39
C GLY A 148 19.65 -17.71 1.00
N ILE A 149 18.69 -18.55 0.65
CA ILE A 149 18.58 -19.90 1.21
C ILE A 149 18.80 -20.89 0.08
N ASN A 150 19.84 -21.70 0.21
CA ASN A 150 20.12 -22.75 -0.75
C ASN A 150 19.08 -23.86 -0.60
N LEU A 151 18.42 -24.21 -1.71
CA LEU A 151 17.37 -25.23 -1.71
C LEU A 151 17.91 -26.63 -2.03
N HIS A 152 19.17 -26.75 -2.43
CA HIS A 152 19.84 -28.04 -2.64
C HIS A 152 20.62 -28.50 -1.41
N GLN A 153 21.16 -27.57 -0.62
CA GLN A 153 21.87 -27.81 0.63
C GLN A 153 21.31 -26.85 1.69
N PRO A 154 21.06 -27.28 2.94
CA PRO A 154 20.49 -26.43 3.98
C PRO A 154 21.50 -25.38 4.46
N ARG A 155 21.68 -24.33 3.67
CA ARG A 155 22.61 -23.22 3.93
C ARG A 155 21.91 -21.90 3.69
N LEU A 156 21.99 -21.02 4.68
CA LEU A 156 21.54 -19.64 4.62
C LEU A 156 22.74 -18.70 4.46
N VAL A 157 22.57 -17.63 3.69
CA VAL A 157 23.52 -16.52 3.57
C VAL A 157 22.79 -15.19 3.74
N THR A 158 23.45 -14.24 4.40
CA THR A 158 23.00 -12.84 4.49
C THR A 158 23.62 -11.99 3.38
N ASP A 159 23.03 -10.82 3.10
CA ASP A 159 23.46 -9.91 2.02
C ASP A 159 23.38 -10.54 0.61
N PHE A 160 22.38 -11.40 0.41
CA PHE A 160 22.21 -12.13 -0.84
C PHE A 160 21.94 -11.21 -2.05
N THR A 161 21.23 -10.11 -1.83
CA THR A 161 20.88 -9.15 -2.88
C THR A 161 22.12 -8.49 -3.49
N SER A 162 23.12 -8.13 -2.68
CA SER A 162 24.37 -7.54 -3.18
C SER A 162 25.12 -8.52 -4.08
N PHE A 163 25.10 -9.81 -3.73
CA PHE A 163 25.65 -10.87 -4.57
C PHE A 163 24.87 -11.01 -5.89
N LEU A 164 23.54 -11.02 -5.85
CA LEU A 164 22.72 -11.11 -7.07
C LEU A 164 22.99 -9.96 -8.05
N PHE A 165 23.16 -8.73 -7.57
CA PHE A 165 23.46 -7.58 -8.43
C PHE A 165 24.82 -7.66 -9.15
N SER A 166 25.73 -8.51 -8.66
CA SER A 166 27.01 -8.74 -9.33
C SER A 166 26.92 -9.75 -10.48
N LEU A 167 25.80 -10.48 -10.60
CA LEU A 167 25.61 -11.55 -11.58
C LEU A 167 24.82 -11.07 -12.80
N SER A 168 25.03 -11.73 -13.93
CA SER A 168 24.17 -11.61 -15.10
C SER A 168 23.07 -12.66 -15.02
N LEU A 169 21.82 -12.20 -14.91
CA LEU A 169 20.65 -13.05 -14.67
C LEU A 169 19.65 -12.94 -15.84
N THR A 170 19.07 -14.07 -16.24
CA THR A 170 18.06 -14.17 -17.31
C THR A 170 16.77 -14.83 -16.80
N PRO A 171 15.60 -14.49 -17.36
CA PRO A 171 14.31 -15.09 -16.95
C PRO A 171 14.11 -16.52 -17.47
N ALA A 172 14.89 -16.93 -18.48
CA ALA A 172 14.85 -18.26 -19.06
C ALA A 172 16.18 -19.00 -18.82
N ILE A 173 16.10 -20.34 -18.80
CA ILE A 173 17.27 -21.21 -18.66
C ILE A 173 18.18 -21.01 -19.89
N PRO A 174 19.45 -20.58 -19.71
CA PRO A 174 20.37 -20.40 -20.83
C PRO A 174 20.80 -21.74 -21.43
N ASP A 175 21.26 -21.71 -22.68
CA ASP A 175 21.78 -22.88 -23.37
C ASP A 175 22.97 -23.51 -22.61
N TYR A 176 23.03 -24.84 -22.58
CA TYR A 176 24.07 -25.62 -21.89
C TYR A 176 24.06 -25.52 -20.35
N TYR A 177 22.94 -25.10 -19.74
CA TYR A 177 22.74 -25.17 -18.29
C TYR A 177 21.69 -26.22 -17.92
N TYR A 178 21.78 -26.77 -16.72
CA TYR A 178 20.75 -27.64 -16.14
C TYR A 178 20.52 -27.30 -14.67
N THR A 179 19.30 -27.47 -14.19
CA THR A 179 18.95 -27.16 -12.80
C THR A 179 19.18 -28.38 -11.90
N LEU A 180 19.66 -28.12 -10.68
CA LEU A 180 19.71 -29.14 -9.63
C LEU A 180 18.35 -29.28 -8.93
N ASP A 181 18.16 -30.43 -8.30
CA ASP A 181 17.00 -30.75 -7.48
C ASP A 181 16.96 -29.91 -6.19
N ARG A 182 15.74 -29.65 -5.72
CA ARG A 182 15.49 -29.02 -4.42
C ARG A 182 15.35 -30.12 -3.38
N LYS A 183 16.31 -30.17 -2.45
CA LYS A 183 16.30 -31.09 -1.31
C LYS A 183 15.67 -30.47 -0.07
N VAL A 184 15.69 -29.14 0.02
CA VAL A 184 15.03 -28.34 1.05
C VAL A 184 13.73 -27.82 0.48
N THR A 185 12.64 -28.07 1.19
CA THR A 185 11.31 -27.57 0.85
C THR A 185 11.20 -26.07 1.12
N ILE A 186 10.20 -25.41 0.53
CA ILE A 186 9.95 -24.00 0.80
C ILE A 186 9.60 -23.76 2.28
N GLN A 187 8.87 -24.68 2.92
CA GLN A 187 8.52 -24.56 4.34
C GLN A 187 9.76 -24.62 5.24
N GLU A 188 10.67 -25.57 4.99
CA GLU A 188 11.94 -25.65 5.72
C GLU A 188 12.80 -24.40 5.48
N ALA A 189 12.83 -23.88 4.25
CA ALA A 189 13.52 -22.63 3.96
C ALA A 189 12.90 -21.44 4.72
N LEU A 190 11.57 -21.38 4.86
CA LEU A 190 10.91 -20.35 5.66
C LEU A 190 11.27 -20.46 7.15
N GLN A 191 11.32 -21.67 7.70
CA GLN A 191 11.77 -21.89 9.08
C GLN A 191 13.22 -21.43 9.28
N MET A 192 14.10 -21.66 8.32
CA MET A 192 15.47 -21.13 8.36
C MET A 192 15.51 -19.60 8.33
N ALA A 193 14.61 -18.95 7.58
CA ALA A 193 14.48 -17.50 7.56
C ALA A 193 13.97 -16.96 8.90
N GLU A 194 12.98 -17.62 9.50
CA GLU A 194 12.44 -17.28 10.83
C GLU A 194 13.53 -17.36 11.90
N GLN A 195 14.31 -18.43 11.92
CA GLN A 195 15.44 -18.59 12.85
C GLN A 195 16.49 -17.48 12.69
N GLU A 196 16.78 -17.06 11.46
CA GLU A 196 17.73 -15.95 11.22
C GLU A 196 17.15 -14.59 11.68
N VAL A 197 15.83 -14.38 11.55
CA VAL A 197 15.15 -13.20 12.09
C VAL A 197 15.24 -13.19 13.61
N GLU A 198 14.92 -14.31 14.27
CA GLU A 198 15.04 -14.45 15.73
C GLU A 198 16.47 -14.21 16.19
N HIS A 199 17.45 -14.83 15.52
CA HIS A 199 18.87 -14.63 15.82
C HIS A 199 19.31 -13.17 15.68
N THR A 200 18.80 -12.47 14.66
CA THR A 200 19.07 -11.03 14.48
C THR A 200 18.46 -10.22 15.62
N LEU A 201 17.23 -10.54 16.03
CA LEU A 201 16.53 -9.86 17.13
C LEU A 201 17.22 -10.07 18.47
N GLU A 202 17.75 -11.27 18.74
CA GLU A 202 18.52 -11.56 19.96
C GLU A 202 19.82 -10.74 20.06
N GLN A 203 20.43 -10.39 18.92
CA GLN A 203 21.64 -9.57 18.88
C GLN A 203 21.36 -8.06 18.99
N GLU A 204 20.12 -7.65 18.74
CA GLU A 204 19.73 -6.25 18.89
C GLU A 204 19.60 -5.87 20.37
N ASP A 205 19.85 -4.60 20.65
CA ASP A 205 19.63 -4.04 21.97
C ASP A 205 18.13 -4.17 22.33
N GLN A 206 17.82 -4.71 23.50
CA GLN A 206 16.44 -4.92 23.99
C GLN A 206 15.95 -3.76 24.88
N HIS A 207 16.82 -2.81 25.25
CA HIS A 207 16.46 -1.69 26.13
C HIS A 207 15.30 -0.84 25.59
N TRP A 208 15.14 -0.75 24.26
CA TRP A 208 14.02 -0.01 23.67
C TRP A 208 12.65 -0.52 24.13
N ALA A 209 12.49 -1.84 24.26
CA ALA A 209 11.22 -2.46 24.63
C ALA A 209 10.94 -2.28 26.12
N GLU A 210 11.99 -2.34 26.96
CA GLU A 210 11.90 -2.08 28.39
C GLU A 210 11.52 -0.62 28.66
N GLU A 211 12.24 0.33 28.06
CA GLU A 211 11.92 1.76 28.19
C GLU A 211 10.50 2.09 27.71
N ALA A 212 10.05 1.49 26.61
CA ALA A 212 8.70 1.70 26.09
C ALA A 212 7.62 1.21 27.06
N ARG A 213 7.83 0.04 27.70
CA ARG A 213 6.94 -0.50 28.74
C ARG A 213 6.91 0.40 29.98
N THR A 214 8.06 0.91 30.41
CA THR A 214 8.14 1.85 31.53
C THR A 214 7.35 3.12 31.22
N ARG A 215 7.58 3.74 30.06
CA ARG A 215 6.83 4.93 29.62
C ARG A 215 5.33 4.67 29.54
N LEU A 216 4.92 3.53 28.97
CA LEU A 216 3.51 3.15 28.93
C LEU A 216 2.90 3.08 30.34
N SER A 217 3.61 2.48 31.30
CA SER A 217 3.12 2.38 32.67
C SER A 217 2.98 3.74 33.36
N GLU A 218 3.91 4.67 33.11
CA GLU A 218 3.86 6.04 33.63
C GLU A 218 2.67 6.81 33.04
N GLU A 219 2.49 6.76 31.72
CA GLU A 219 1.38 7.42 31.03
C GLU A 219 0.01 6.85 31.46
N LEU A 220 -0.08 5.54 31.64
CA LEU A 220 -1.30 4.91 32.16
C LEU A 220 -1.60 5.36 33.60
N ALA A 221 -0.58 5.45 34.46
CA ALA A 221 -0.77 5.93 35.83
C ALA A 221 -1.24 7.39 35.87
N ILE A 222 -0.69 8.24 35.00
CA ILE A 222 -1.14 9.64 34.85
C ILE A 222 -2.59 9.70 34.38
N LEU A 223 -2.96 8.89 33.38
CA LEU A 223 -4.32 8.82 32.86
C LEU A 223 -5.30 8.37 33.93
N GLU A 224 -4.97 7.32 34.69
CA GLU A 224 -5.79 6.81 35.78
C GLU A 224 -6.00 7.87 36.87
N ALA A 225 -4.94 8.53 37.33
CA ALA A 225 -5.04 9.61 38.31
C ALA A 225 -5.90 10.80 37.82
N TYR A 226 -5.81 11.15 36.53
CA TYR A 226 -6.62 12.22 35.94
C TYR A 226 -8.13 11.90 35.98
N TYR A 227 -8.51 10.70 35.57
CA TYR A 227 -9.93 10.29 35.57
C TYR A 227 -10.45 10.04 36.99
N GLU A 228 -9.61 9.57 37.92
CA GLU A 228 -9.98 9.48 39.34
C GLU A 228 -10.30 10.86 39.94
N GLU A 229 -9.49 11.88 39.63
CA GLU A 229 -9.74 13.25 40.08
C GLU A 229 -10.98 13.88 39.42
N LEU A 230 -11.25 13.57 38.14
CA LEU A 230 -12.50 13.97 37.48
C LEU A 230 -13.72 13.33 38.16
N ALA A 231 -13.67 12.03 38.42
CA ALA A 231 -14.75 11.30 39.10
C ALA A 231 -15.00 11.82 40.52
N ARG A 232 -13.96 12.32 41.21
CA ARG A 232 -14.11 12.97 42.52
C ARG A 232 -14.79 14.35 42.44
N ARG A 233 -14.62 15.11 41.36
CA ARG A 233 -15.20 16.47 41.20
C ARG A 233 -16.63 16.50 40.65
N GLU A 234 -17.06 15.48 39.93
CA GLU A 234 -18.44 15.37 39.46
C GLU A 234 -19.49 15.39 40.59
N PRO A 235 -19.35 14.66 41.73
CA PRO A 235 -20.31 14.72 42.82
C PRO A 235 -20.38 16.11 43.49
N GLU A 236 -19.28 16.87 43.53
CA GLU A 236 -19.27 18.24 44.08
C GLU A 236 -20.08 19.21 43.21
N LYS A 237 -20.09 19.03 41.89
CA LYS A 237 -20.88 19.85 40.95
C LYS A 237 -22.35 19.48 40.92
N GLU A 238 -22.70 18.22 41.13
CA GLU A 238 -24.09 17.79 41.26
C GLU A 238 -24.68 18.24 42.60
N GLN A 239 -23.88 18.22 43.68
CA GLN A 239 -24.27 18.79 44.98
C GLN A 239 -24.38 20.32 44.93
N SER A 240 -23.43 21.02 44.30
CA SER A 240 -23.52 22.48 44.17
C SER A 240 -24.68 22.90 43.25
N LYS A 241 -24.96 22.13 42.20
CA LYS A 241 -26.14 22.36 41.35
C LYS A 241 -27.42 22.05 42.10
N ALA A 242 -27.50 20.97 42.88
CA ALA A 242 -28.66 20.66 43.70
C ALA A 242 -28.94 21.75 44.74
N ASP A 243 -27.91 22.26 45.43
CA ASP A 243 -28.03 23.41 46.34
C ASP A 243 -28.45 24.70 45.60
N GLU A 244 -27.91 24.98 44.42
CA GLU A 244 -28.33 26.12 43.58
C GLU A 244 -29.75 25.96 43.01
N THR A 245 -30.21 24.73 42.75
CA THR A 245 -31.59 24.47 42.30
C THR A 245 -32.58 24.53 43.47
N GLU A 246 -32.21 24.08 44.67
CA GLU A 246 -33.02 24.24 45.89
C GLU A 246 -33.15 25.72 46.29
N GLU A 247 -32.07 26.51 46.23
CA GLU A 247 -32.13 27.97 46.45
C GLU A 247 -32.90 28.73 45.36
N ALA A 248 -32.92 28.24 44.12
CA ALA A 248 -33.67 28.85 43.02
C ALA A 248 -35.18 28.49 43.02
N VAL A 249 -35.54 27.30 43.51
CA VAL A 249 -36.95 26.88 43.66
C VAL A 249 -37.63 27.61 44.81
N GLU A 250 -36.93 27.89 45.92
CA GLU A 250 -37.50 28.67 47.05
C GLU A 250 -37.73 30.16 46.70
N ARG A 251 -37.07 30.69 45.65
CA ARG A 251 -37.24 32.09 45.18
C ARG A 251 -38.25 32.28 44.06
N THR A 252 -38.88 31.22 43.55
CA THR A 252 -39.74 31.27 42.35
C THR A 252 -41.22 30.94 42.65
N GLU A 253 -41.68 31.08 43.89
CA GLU A 253 -43.11 31.16 44.24
C GLU A 253 -43.60 32.63 44.34
N ALA A 254 -43.34 33.44 43.31
CA ALA A 254 -44.06 34.71 43.14
C ALA A 254 -44.08 35.15 41.67
N GLN A 255 -45.25 34.95 41.06
CA GLN A 255 -45.80 35.61 39.86
C GLN A 255 -45.58 34.98 38.47
N PRO A 256 -46.56 35.17 37.56
CA PRO A 256 -46.91 34.19 36.53
C PRO A 256 -46.51 34.58 35.10
N SER A 257 -46.30 33.52 34.32
CA SER A 257 -46.51 33.35 32.86
C SER A 257 -46.49 34.58 31.94
N LEU A 258 -45.54 34.58 30.99
CA LEU A 258 -45.77 35.07 29.63
C LEU A 258 -45.10 34.14 28.60
N GLU A 259 -45.89 33.78 27.59
CA GLU A 259 -45.58 32.94 26.44
C GLU A 259 -44.52 33.58 25.53
N GLN A 260 -43.60 32.78 24.99
CA GLN A 260 -42.82 33.13 23.79
C GLN A 260 -42.65 31.92 22.86
N GLU A 261 -43.59 31.84 21.93
CA GLU A 261 -43.41 31.69 20.48
C GLU A 261 -42.17 30.96 19.95
N ALA A 262 -42.43 29.78 19.38
CA ALA A 262 -41.50 28.98 18.60
C ALA A 262 -41.30 29.56 17.19
N LEU A 263 -40.05 29.82 16.79
CA LEU A 263 -39.69 30.09 15.41
C LEU A 263 -39.55 28.77 14.62
N HIS A 264 -40.44 28.58 13.65
CA HIS A 264 -40.24 27.66 12.52
C HIS A 264 -39.47 28.37 11.40
N PRO A 265 -38.49 27.73 10.73
CA PRO A 265 -38.03 28.18 9.42
C PRO A 265 -38.88 27.58 8.29
N GLU A 266 -39.40 28.48 7.45
CA GLU A 266 -40.15 28.21 6.20
C GLU A 266 -39.27 27.53 5.11
N PRO A 267 -39.87 26.75 4.19
CA PRO A 267 -39.18 26.12 3.06
C PRO A 267 -39.06 27.04 1.83
N ASP A 268 -37.89 27.03 1.19
CA ASP A 268 -37.62 27.73 -0.08
C ASP A 268 -38.46 27.19 -1.26
N PRO A 269 -38.97 28.05 -2.17
CA PRO A 269 -39.80 27.64 -3.28
C PRO A 269 -38.97 27.11 -4.47
N ALA A 270 -39.38 25.94 -4.95
CA ALA A 270 -38.88 25.31 -6.17
C ALA A 270 -39.22 26.16 -7.43
N GLY A 271 -38.19 26.49 -8.23
CA GLY A 271 -38.36 26.92 -9.62
C GLY A 271 -38.24 25.73 -10.58
N PRO A 272 -39.04 25.64 -11.66
CA PRO A 272 -38.89 24.58 -12.64
C PRO A 272 -37.71 24.92 -13.56
N THR A 273 -36.61 24.16 -13.47
CA THR A 273 -35.56 24.18 -14.50
C THR A 273 -35.80 23.02 -15.45
N SER A 274 -36.43 23.31 -16.58
CA SER A 274 -36.56 22.40 -17.72
C SER A 274 -35.17 22.11 -18.28
N VAL A 275 -34.65 20.90 -18.09
CA VAL A 275 -33.44 20.42 -18.78
C VAL A 275 -33.91 19.69 -20.04
N GLU A 276 -33.53 20.21 -21.20
CA GLU A 276 -33.83 19.62 -22.51
C GLU A 276 -33.33 18.18 -22.60
N GLN A 277 -34.17 17.29 -23.14
CA GLN A 277 -33.82 15.90 -23.42
C GLN A 277 -33.07 15.80 -24.76
N PRO A 278 -31.91 15.13 -24.84
CA PRO A 278 -31.31 14.80 -26.13
C PRO A 278 -32.17 13.74 -26.84
N THR A 279 -32.41 13.95 -28.14
CA THR A 279 -33.39 13.18 -28.92
C THR A 279 -32.79 11.98 -29.66
N SER A 280 -31.50 11.69 -29.47
CA SER A 280 -30.82 10.59 -30.17
C SER A 280 -29.73 9.89 -29.35
N PHE A 281 -29.58 8.57 -29.57
CA PHE A 281 -28.60 7.69 -28.92
C PHE A 281 -27.14 8.01 -29.28
N ASP A 282 -26.91 8.70 -30.41
CA ASP A 282 -25.57 9.04 -30.87
C ASP A 282 -25.01 10.30 -30.18
N GLU A 283 -25.86 11.25 -29.75
CA GLU A 283 -25.44 12.39 -28.91
C GLU A 283 -24.98 11.95 -27.52
N TYR A 284 -25.54 10.85 -26.99
CA TYR A 284 -25.17 10.28 -25.69
C TYR A 284 -23.74 9.70 -25.66
N ARG A 285 -23.25 9.18 -26.80
CA ARG A 285 -21.89 8.64 -26.92
C ARG A 285 -20.82 9.74 -26.93
N ALA A 286 -21.15 10.93 -27.43
CA ALA A 286 -20.20 12.04 -27.56
C ALA A 286 -19.97 12.80 -26.24
N SER A 287 -20.95 12.82 -25.32
CA SER A 287 -20.90 13.63 -24.10
C SER A 287 -20.30 12.92 -22.87
N GLY A 288 -19.83 11.69 -23.00
CA GLY A 288 -19.27 10.93 -21.86
C GLY A 288 -20.34 10.62 -20.81
N GLY A 289 -21.40 9.95 -21.26
CA GLY A 289 -22.65 9.69 -20.51
C GLY A 289 -22.47 9.48 -19.00
N ARG A 290 -23.14 10.34 -18.21
CA ARG A 290 -23.25 10.18 -16.76
C ARG A 290 -24.01 8.89 -16.45
N ILE A 291 -23.47 8.10 -15.52
CA ILE A 291 -24.04 6.82 -15.08
C ILE A 291 -25.50 6.96 -14.62
N LEU A 292 -25.89 8.13 -14.13
CA LEU A 292 -27.25 8.46 -13.69
C LEU A 292 -28.27 8.52 -14.83
N ASP A 293 -27.84 8.83 -16.06
CA ASP A 293 -28.72 8.89 -17.22
C ASP A 293 -28.98 7.47 -17.77
N PHE A 294 -27.96 6.62 -17.77
CA PHE A 294 -28.10 5.19 -18.13
C PHE A 294 -29.04 4.44 -17.18
N LEU A 295 -28.98 4.73 -15.88
CA LEU A 295 -29.85 4.12 -14.87
C LEU A 295 -31.32 4.54 -15.03
N ARG A 296 -31.58 5.81 -15.42
CA ARG A 296 -32.93 6.31 -15.72
C ARG A 296 -33.53 5.68 -16.97
N THR A 297 -32.74 5.48 -18.03
CA THR A 297 -33.19 4.85 -19.28
C THR A 297 -33.54 3.36 -19.09
N ASN A 298 -32.91 2.66 -18.14
CA ASN A 298 -33.15 1.24 -17.85
C ASN A 298 -34.12 0.99 -16.67
N GLY A 299 -34.95 1.98 -16.31
CA GLY A 299 -36.09 1.77 -15.41
C GLY A 299 -35.78 1.70 -13.91
N ILE A 300 -34.56 2.04 -13.48
CA ILE A 300 -34.23 2.16 -12.05
C ILE A 300 -34.43 3.62 -11.65
N GLN A 301 -35.65 3.99 -11.27
CA GLN A 301 -36.02 5.39 -11.02
C GLN A 301 -35.50 5.96 -9.69
N THR A 302 -35.03 5.12 -8.76
CA THR A 302 -34.49 5.59 -7.48
C THR A 302 -33.29 4.75 -7.06
N THR A 303 -32.19 5.41 -6.69
CA THR A 303 -31.15 4.78 -5.88
C THR A 303 -31.85 4.35 -4.57
N PRO A 304 -31.78 3.08 -4.14
CA PRO A 304 -32.25 2.72 -2.82
C PRO A 304 -31.42 3.54 -1.82
N ARG A 305 -32.03 4.60 -1.28
CA ARG A 305 -31.53 5.24 -0.07
C ARG A 305 -31.69 4.17 0.99
N ALA A 306 -30.63 3.42 1.25
CA ALA A 306 -30.53 2.71 2.51
C ALA A 306 -30.88 3.74 3.59
N GLU A 307 -31.90 3.46 4.40
CA GLU A 307 -32.23 4.29 5.54
C GLU A 307 -30.96 4.43 6.36
N ILE A 308 -30.31 5.60 6.26
CA ILE A 308 -29.20 5.94 7.12
C ILE A 308 -29.87 6.11 8.47
N HIS A 309 -29.83 5.07 9.30
CA HIS A 309 -30.13 5.19 10.72
C HIS A 309 -29.08 6.16 11.29
N LEU A 310 -29.42 7.45 11.25
CA LEU A 310 -28.78 8.50 12.03
C LEU A 310 -29.08 8.17 13.48
N ALA A 311 -28.33 7.22 14.05
CA ALA A 311 -28.32 7.04 15.50
C ALA A 311 -28.00 8.41 16.11
N GLU A 312 -28.84 8.85 17.04
CA GLU A 312 -28.61 10.08 17.78
C GLU A 312 -27.16 10.09 18.31
N TRP A 313 -26.44 11.17 18.04
CA TRP A 313 -25.09 11.34 18.55
C TRP A 313 -25.15 11.32 20.08
N LYS A 314 -24.76 10.19 20.68
CA LYS A 314 -24.55 10.08 22.11
C LYS A 314 -23.18 10.64 22.43
N LYS A 315 -23.12 11.63 23.31
CA LYS A 315 -21.85 12.04 23.94
C LYS A 315 -21.24 10.80 24.58
N SER A 316 -19.98 10.51 24.26
CA SER A 316 -19.25 9.42 24.92
C SER A 316 -19.25 9.65 26.43
N THR A 317 -19.45 8.59 27.19
CA THR A 317 -19.29 8.68 28.65
C THR A 317 -17.82 8.94 29.00
N PRO A 318 -17.52 9.56 30.17
CA PRO A 318 -16.14 9.74 30.61
C PRO A 318 -15.34 8.44 30.65
N ASP A 319 -16.00 7.31 30.98
CA ASP A 319 -15.39 5.98 30.98
C ASP A 319 -15.06 5.46 29.57
N GLU A 320 -15.93 5.70 28.58
CA GLU A 320 -15.66 5.36 27.19
C GLU A 320 -14.49 6.16 26.62
N GLU A 321 -14.39 7.45 26.99
CA GLU A 321 -13.25 8.28 26.61
C GLU A 321 -11.96 7.79 27.28
N ARG A 322 -12.01 7.48 28.59
CA ARG A 322 -10.88 6.89 29.32
C ARG A 322 -10.38 5.61 28.65
N GLN A 323 -11.28 4.70 28.29
CA GLN A 323 -10.91 3.45 27.65
C GLN A 323 -10.28 3.69 26.27
N ARG A 324 -10.85 4.60 25.46
CA ARG A 324 -10.26 4.96 24.17
C ARG A 324 -8.84 5.52 24.32
N ARG A 325 -8.62 6.42 25.29
CA ARG A 325 -7.29 6.97 25.59
C ARG A 325 -6.31 5.89 26.05
N LYS A 326 -6.77 4.96 26.87
CA LYS A 326 -5.98 3.81 27.30
C LYS A 326 -5.55 2.96 26.11
N ASP A 327 -6.48 2.64 25.21
CA ASP A 327 -6.19 1.87 24.00
C ASP A 327 -5.23 2.60 23.06
N GLU A 328 -5.36 3.93 22.94
CA GLU A 328 -4.42 4.79 22.19
C GLU A 328 -3.00 4.73 22.78
N LEU A 329 -2.86 4.85 24.10
CA LEU A 329 -1.57 4.75 24.78
C LEU A 329 -0.93 3.38 24.59
N VAL A 330 -1.71 2.30 24.76
CA VAL A 330 -1.24 0.94 24.51
C VAL A 330 -0.79 0.80 23.06
N TRP A 331 -1.60 1.24 22.10
CA TRP A 331 -1.24 1.17 20.68
C TRP A 331 0.05 1.94 20.35
N GLN A 332 0.30 3.05 21.04
CA GLN A 332 1.45 3.92 20.84
C GLN A 332 2.72 3.38 21.50
N TYR A 333 2.66 2.91 22.74
CA TYR A 333 3.86 2.57 23.52
C TYR A 333 4.11 1.07 23.70
N GLU A 334 3.13 0.20 23.44
CA GLU A 334 3.35 -1.25 23.54
C GLU A 334 4.38 -1.71 22.51
N PRO A 335 5.52 -2.28 22.94
CA PRO A 335 6.57 -2.70 22.03
C PRO A 335 6.10 -3.90 21.22
N ARG A 336 6.10 -3.76 19.90
CA ARG A 336 5.72 -4.82 18.96
C ARG A 336 6.73 -4.95 17.83
N ILE A 337 6.87 -6.18 17.33
CA ILE A 337 7.74 -6.49 16.20
C ILE A 337 6.87 -6.94 15.04
N GLU A 338 6.99 -6.25 13.91
CA GLU A 338 6.32 -6.61 12.67
C GLU A 338 7.33 -7.10 11.64
N VAL A 339 7.20 -8.35 11.22
CA VAL A 339 7.99 -8.92 10.12
C VAL A 339 7.14 -8.89 8.86
N SER A 340 7.65 -8.25 7.81
CA SER A 340 6.97 -8.13 6.52
C SER A 340 7.86 -8.58 5.38
N PHE A 341 7.31 -9.44 4.51
CA PHE A 341 7.96 -9.81 3.26
C PHE A 341 7.85 -8.66 2.26
N ILE A 342 8.98 -8.22 1.72
CA ILE A 342 9.02 -7.16 0.70
C ILE A 342 8.87 -7.77 -0.69
N ASN A 343 9.79 -8.65 -1.04
CA ASN A 343 9.83 -9.39 -2.29
C ASN A 343 10.85 -10.53 -2.17
N GLY A 344 10.89 -11.38 -3.18
CA GLY A 344 11.82 -12.49 -3.23
C GLY A 344 11.89 -13.10 -4.61
N GLY A 345 12.51 -14.26 -4.70
CA GLY A 345 12.56 -14.97 -5.95
C GLY A 345 13.30 -16.29 -5.84
N LEU A 346 13.18 -17.08 -6.89
CA LEU A 346 13.93 -18.29 -7.08
C LEU A 346 15.07 -18.02 -8.07
N PHE A 347 16.29 -18.25 -7.62
CA PHE A 347 17.50 -17.97 -8.38
C PHE A 347 18.27 -19.27 -8.60
N TYR A 348 18.55 -19.59 -9.85
CA TYR A 348 19.33 -20.76 -10.22
C TYR A 348 20.74 -20.31 -10.56
N LEU A 349 21.67 -20.55 -9.65
CA LEU A 349 23.01 -19.96 -9.66
C LEU A 349 24.09 -21.05 -9.78
N SER A 350 25.05 -20.82 -10.67
CA SER A 350 26.30 -21.56 -10.75
C SER A 350 27.35 -21.03 -9.76
N SER A 351 27.32 -19.73 -9.50
CA SER A 351 28.19 -19.03 -8.57
C SER A 351 27.71 -19.23 -7.13
N VAL A 352 28.64 -19.51 -6.22
CA VAL A 352 28.34 -19.72 -4.80
C VAL A 352 28.45 -18.39 -4.06
N PRO A 353 27.40 -17.92 -3.36
CA PRO A 353 27.47 -16.73 -2.53
C PRO A 353 28.54 -16.87 -1.44
N PRO A 354 29.26 -15.79 -1.10
CA PRO A 354 30.21 -15.80 0.00
C PRO A 354 29.49 -16.07 1.33
N LEU A 355 30.16 -16.78 2.22
CA LEU A 355 29.68 -17.01 3.59
C LEU A 355 30.02 -15.76 4.42
N MET A 356 29.23 -14.70 4.26
CA MET A 356 29.29 -13.57 5.18
C MET A 356 28.35 -13.88 6.34
N ARG A 357 28.92 -14.15 7.52
CA ARG A 357 28.17 -14.08 8.77
C ARG A 357 28.04 -12.60 9.11
N SER A 358 26.82 -12.12 9.28
CA SER A 358 26.45 -10.74 9.60
C SER A 358 27.52 -10.04 10.46
N SER A 359 28.36 -9.20 9.84
CA SER A 359 29.16 -8.23 10.57
C SER A 359 28.26 -7.02 10.78
N LYS A 360 27.60 -6.94 11.95
CA LYS A 360 26.75 -5.83 12.41
C LYS A 360 25.90 -5.22 11.31
N ALA A 361 24.60 -5.54 11.28
CA ALA A 361 23.59 -4.86 10.48
C ALA A 361 23.94 -3.37 10.33
N LYS A 362 24.58 -3.01 9.21
CA LYS A 362 24.92 -1.62 8.94
C LYS A 362 23.57 -0.96 8.84
N SER A 363 23.25 -0.11 9.81
CA SER A 363 22.19 0.88 9.68
C SER A 363 22.47 1.68 8.42
N MET A 364 21.94 1.22 7.28
CA MET A 364 22.21 1.83 5.99
C MET A 364 21.27 3.02 5.84
N ARG A 365 21.80 4.19 6.21
CA ARG A 365 21.38 5.49 5.68
C ARG A 365 21.76 5.70 4.19
N HIS A 366 22.15 4.67 3.46
CA HIS A 366 22.44 4.78 2.04
C HIS A 366 21.96 3.54 1.29
N LEU A 367 20.82 3.70 0.62
CA LEU A 367 20.51 2.95 -0.60
C LEU A 367 21.65 3.22 -1.60
N PRO A 368 22.19 2.21 -2.29
CA PRO A 368 23.00 2.47 -3.47
C PRO A 368 22.09 3.10 -4.52
N ALA A 369 22.35 4.36 -4.80
CA ALA A 369 21.76 5.07 -5.91
C ALA A 369 22.03 4.29 -7.20
N SER A 370 20.96 4.10 -7.98
CA SER A 370 20.92 3.91 -9.43
C SER A 370 22.30 3.95 -10.10
N GLY A 371 22.85 2.77 -10.38
CA GLY A 371 24.14 2.62 -11.05
C GLY A 371 24.11 1.42 -11.96
N ARG A 372 23.77 1.65 -13.23
CA ARG A 372 23.90 0.73 -14.38
C ARG A 372 23.16 -0.61 -14.27
N ILE A 373 21.95 -0.61 -14.81
CA ILE A 373 21.50 -1.73 -15.65
C ILE A 373 21.43 -1.11 -17.05
N MET A 374 22.41 -1.44 -17.89
CA MET A 374 22.30 -1.27 -19.34
C MET A 374 21.44 -2.40 -19.90
#